data_AF-W2YNU1-F1
#
_entry.id   AF-W2YNU1-F1
#
_cell.length_a   1.000
_cell.length_b   1.000
_cell.length_c   1.000
_cell.angle_alpha   90.00
_cell.angle_beta   90.00
_cell.angle_gamma   90.00
#
_symmetry.space_group_name_H-M   'P 1'
#
loop_
_entity.id
_entity.type
_entity.pdbx_description
1 polymer ?
#
loop_
_entity_poly.entity_id
_entity_poly.type
_entity_poly.pdbx_seq_one_letter_code
_entity_poly.pdbx_strand_id
1 'polypeptide(L)'
;MDYESGRKSRSGRKSRLTSEFRVQLNETIELIPLEDRTDIRTLASSLSIAKSTLYDYYQAGVFRSHSAHAKPLLTDKQRATRVEFAAGFVHRGPGEGLTFNSMMDFVHLDENWFYLKKDKQRGATHYCEEQELHYQGYVSLCHCTVARPRWDATRHRNWDGKIGLWPFAVYEPVERANKNRPAGTLEIKTYSVDREIYRQALWRMVIPRIKEVWPSGKRVVLQHDNAKPHVAADYPEVVAACSLGNWNMKICPQPPNSLDFNANDLGFFNSLQSLQYKKRAKTIEDPCKQR
;
A
#
# COMPACT_ATOMS: atom_id res chain seq x y z
N MET A 1 1.42 -62.84 30.20
CA MET A 1 1.10 -61.98 31.37
C MET A 1 0.95 -60.57 30.84
N ASP A 2 -0.29 -60.14 30.65
CA ASP A 2 -0.58 -58.76 30.26
C ASP A 2 -0.44 -57.85 31.49
N TYR A 3 0.51 -56.92 31.42
CA TYR A 3 0.69 -55.91 32.45
C TYR A 3 -0.16 -54.69 32.09
N GLU A 4 -1.40 -54.65 32.57
CA GLU A 4 -2.20 -53.43 32.50
C GLU A 4 -1.59 -52.36 33.41
N SER A 5 -1.05 -51.30 32.82
CA SER A 5 -0.56 -50.16 33.59
C SER A 5 -1.74 -49.46 34.27
N GLY A 6 -1.87 -49.60 35.58
CA GLY A 6 -2.88 -48.95 36.43
C GLY A 6 -2.74 -47.42 36.56
N ARG A 7 -2.24 -46.72 35.55
CA ARG A 7 -2.21 -45.25 35.53
C ARG A 7 -3.51 -44.75 34.89
N LYS A 8 -4.37 -44.12 35.70
CA LYS A 8 -5.51 -43.33 35.21
C LYS A 8 -5.01 -42.39 34.10
N SER A 9 -5.40 -42.66 32.86
CA SER A 9 -5.16 -41.74 31.75
C SER A 9 -6.01 -40.49 32.03
N ARG A 10 -5.34 -39.34 32.22
CA ARG A 10 -5.87 -38.01 32.64
C ARG A 10 -5.61 -37.65 34.12
N SER A 11 -4.33 -37.59 34.50
CA SER A 11 -3.87 -36.85 35.71
C SER A 11 -3.19 -35.52 35.37
N GLY A 12 -3.69 -34.81 34.33
CA GLY A 12 -3.27 -33.45 34.02
C GLY A 12 -4.23 -32.42 34.63
N ARG A 13 -3.70 -31.24 35.01
CA ARG A 13 -4.53 -30.09 35.39
C ARG A 13 -5.49 -29.79 34.23
N LYS A 14 -6.81 -29.82 34.48
CA LYS A 14 -7.81 -29.48 33.46
C LYS A 14 -7.50 -28.09 32.91
N SER A 15 -7.47 -27.96 31.58
CA SER A 15 -7.27 -26.67 30.93
C SER A 15 -8.32 -25.69 31.44
N ARG A 16 -7.87 -24.51 31.91
CA ARG A 16 -8.77 -23.39 32.27
C ARG A 16 -9.45 -22.77 31.05
N LEU A 17 -9.02 -23.16 29.84
CA LEU A 17 -9.49 -22.64 28.57
C LEU A 17 -10.77 -23.34 28.09
N THR A 18 -11.82 -23.33 28.91
CA THR A 18 -13.15 -23.81 28.48
C THR A 18 -13.73 -22.86 27.42
N SER A 19 -14.67 -23.35 26.61
CA SER A 19 -15.39 -22.50 25.63
C SER A 19 -16.07 -21.31 26.31
N GLU A 20 -16.71 -21.56 27.46
CA GLU A 20 -17.35 -20.53 28.29
C GLU A 20 -16.36 -19.46 28.75
N PHE A 21 -15.18 -19.88 29.24
CA PHE A 21 -14.14 -18.94 29.65
C PHE A 21 -13.64 -18.07 28.49
N ARG A 22 -13.53 -18.62 27.27
CA ARG A 22 -13.13 -17.84 26.08
C ARG A 22 -14.14 -16.75 25.75
N VAL A 23 -15.44 -17.05 25.84
CA VAL A 23 -16.51 -16.08 25.61
C VAL A 23 -16.47 -14.99 26.68
N GLN A 24 -16.45 -15.38 27.96
CA GLN A 24 -16.42 -14.45 29.08
C GLN A 24 -15.18 -13.54 29.05
N LEU A 25 -14.01 -14.08 28.69
CA LEU A 25 -12.79 -13.28 28.56
C LEU A 25 -12.91 -12.25 27.44
N ASN A 26 -13.46 -12.64 26.27
CA ASN A 26 -13.65 -11.72 25.15
C ASN A 26 -14.67 -10.61 25.47
N GLU A 27 -15.77 -10.94 26.13
CA GLU A 27 -16.75 -9.95 26.61
C GLU A 27 -16.11 -8.98 27.61
N THR A 28 -15.28 -9.48 28.52
CA THR A 28 -14.55 -8.62 29.49
C THR A 28 -13.55 -7.70 28.77
N ILE A 29 -12.84 -8.21 27.77
CA ILE A 29 -11.91 -7.40 26.94
C ILE A 29 -12.66 -6.33 26.14
N GLU A 30 -13.89 -6.61 25.71
CA GLU A 30 -14.72 -5.66 24.96
C GLU A 30 -15.17 -4.46 25.80
N LEU A 31 -15.39 -4.66 27.10
CA LEU A 31 -15.74 -3.59 28.05
C LEU A 31 -14.57 -2.66 28.41
N ILE A 32 -13.32 -3.07 28.14
CA ILE A 32 -12.12 -2.27 28.42
C ILE A 32 -11.90 -1.23 27.29
N PRO A 33 -11.69 0.06 27.62
CA PRO A 33 -11.36 1.08 26.63
C PRO A 33 -10.17 0.68 25.75
N LEU A 34 -10.17 1.13 24.49
CA LEU A 34 -9.14 0.73 23.53
C LEU A 34 -7.72 1.10 24.00
N GLU A 35 -7.57 2.24 24.68
CA GLU A 35 -6.33 2.77 25.23
C GLU A 35 -5.68 1.78 26.23
N ASP A 36 -6.51 1.12 27.04
CA ASP A 36 -6.09 0.19 28.11
C ASP A 36 -5.89 -1.26 27.63
N ARG A 37 -6.07 -1.51 26.32
CA ARG A 37 -5.84 -2.83 25.69
C ARG A 37 -4.91 -2.80 24.49
N THR A 38 -4.12 -1.72 24.35
CA THR A 38 -3.15 -1.54 23.26
C THR A 38 -1.98 -2.52 23.32
N ASP A 39 -1.52 -2.88 24.51
CA ASP A 39 -0.45 -3.84 24.74
C ASP A 39 -0.80 -4.87 25.82
N ILE A 40 -0.14 -6.03 25.78
CA ILE A 40 -0.43 -7.17 26.66
C ILE A 40 -0.21 -6.81 28.14
N ARG A 41 0.71 -5.90 28.47
CA ARG A 41 0.97 -5.52 29.87
C ARG A 41 -0.17 -4.69 30.43
N THR A 42 -0.64 -3.70 29.68
CA THR A 42 -1.75 -2.84 30.10
C THR A 42 -3.05 -3.65 30.19
N LEU A 43 -3.31 -4.51 29.20
CA LEU A 43 -4.46 -5.41 29.22
C LEU A 43 -4.42 -6.39 30.41
N ALA A 44 -3.24 -6.93 30.73
CA ALA A 44 -3.05 -7.80 31.90
C ALA A 44 -3.37 -7.08 33.21
N SER A 45 -2.97 -5.81 33.33
CA SER A 45 -3.28 -4.96 34.48
C SER A 45 -4.79 -4.74 34.62
N SER A 46 -5.47 -4.38 33.52
CA SER A 46 -6.91 -4.12 33.51
C SER A 46 -7.74 -5.36 33.81
N LEU A 47 -7.31 -6.53 33.33
CA LEU A 47 -7.97 -7.82 33.61
C LEU A 47 -7.58 -8.42 34.96
N SER A 48 -6.59 -7.86 35.66
CA SER A 48 -5.99 -8.47 36.86
C SER A 48 -5.50 -9.92 36.62
N ILE A 49 -4.99 -10.20 35.41
CA ILE A 49 -4.43 -11.50 35.03
C ILE A 49 -2.92 -11.35 34.90
N ALA A 50 -2.15 -12.36 35.32
CA ALA A 50 -0.71 -12.35 35.12
C ALA A 50 -0.36 -12.25 33.61
N LYS A 51 0.58 -11.37 33.27
CA LYS A 51 1.01 -11.12 31.88
C LYS A 51 1.37 -12.40 31.12
N SER A 52 2.07 -13.34 31.76
CA SER A 52 2.44 -14.63 31.17
C SER A 52 1.21 -15.45 30.80
N THR A 53 0.26 -15.59 31.72
CA THR A 53 -1.00 -16.32 31.49
C THR A 53 -1.81 -15.69 30.36
N LEU A 54 -1.89 -14.36 30.30
CA LEU A 54 -2.59 -13.67 29.22
C LEU A 54 -1.89 -13.86 27.87
N TYR A 55 -0.55 -13.92 27.86
CA TYR A 55 0.22 -14.24 26.67
C TYR A 55 -0.02 -15.67 26.18
N ASP A 56 -0.14 -16.65 27.09
CA ASP A 56 -0.49 -18.02 26.72
C ASP A 56 -1.88 -18.09 26.07
N TYR A 57 -2.85 -17.29 26.55
CA TYR A 57 -4.19 -17.19 25.95
C TYR A 57 -4.16 -16.55 24.57
N TYR A 58 -3.30 -15.55 24.37
CA TYR A 58 -3.04 -14.97 23.05
C TYR A 58 -2.45 -16.01 22.08
N GLN A 59 -1.45 -16.77 22.51
CA GLN A 59 -0.85 -17.85 21.70
C GLN A 59 -1.85 -18.98 21.38
N ALA A 60 -2.75 -19.28 22.31
CA ALA A 60 -3.86 -20.23 22.10
C ALA A 60 -5.01 -19.67 21.23
N GLY A 61 -4.89 -18.42 20.74
CA GLY A 61 -5.86 -17.78 19.87
C GLY A 61 -7.20 -17.49 20.53
N VAL A 62 -7.23 -17.26 21.85
CA VAL A 62 -8.47 -16.91 22.58
C VAL A 62 -8.97 -15.53 22.17
N PHE A 63 -8.03 -14.61 21.97
CA PHE A 63 -8.26 -13.27 21.44
C PHE A 63 -7.10 -12.93 20.48
N ARG A 64 -7.26 -11.86 19.68
CA ARG A 64 -6.28 -11.47 18.66
C ARG A 64 -5.92 -10.00 18.80
N SER A 65 -4.68 -9.68 18.43
CA SER A 65 -4.27 -8.29 18.27
C SER A 65 -4.70 -7.81 16.90
N HIS A 66 -5.35 -6.66 16.85
CA HIS A 66 -5.68 -5.96 15.62
C HIS A 66 -4.87 -4.67 15.55
N SER A 67 -4.21 -4.45 14.43
CA SER A 67 -3.62 -3.16 14.11
C SER A 67 -4.55 -2.47 13.13
N ALA A 68 -5.07 -1.30 13.51
CA ALA A 68 -5.80 -0.43 12.61
C ALA A 68 -4.96 0.82 12.37
N HIS A 69 -4.82 1.22 11.10
CA HIS A 69 -4.27 2.53 10.79
C HIS A 69 -5.31 3.59 11.14
N ALA A 70 -4.86 4.67 11.79
CA ALA A 70 -5.70 5.83 12.00
C ALA A 70 -6.18 6.33 10.64
N LYS A 71 -7.49 6.31 10.41
CA LYS A 71 -8.09 6.87 9.21
C LYS A 71 -8.31 8.37 9.45
N PRO A 72 -8.07 9.23 8.45
CA PRO A 72 -8.44 10.64 8.55
C PRO A 72 -9.92 10.77 8.93
N LEU A 73 -10.22 11.65 9.88
CA LEU A 73 -11.60 11.92 10.24
C LEU A 73 -12.28 12.64 9.08
N LEU A 74 -13.27 12.00 8.46
CA LEU A 74 -14.03 12.56 7.34
C LEU A 74 -15.19 13.41 7.85
N THR A 75 -15.27 14.65 7.36
CA THR A 75 -16.43 15.51 7.53
C THR A 75 -17.63 14.99 6.75
N ASP A 76 -18.85 15.36 7.13
CA ASP A 76 -20.07 14.93 6.41
C ASP A 76 -20.06 15.34 4.94
N LYS A 77 -19.51 16.53 4.64
CA LYS A 77 -19.28 17.00 3.27
C LYS A 77 -18.35 16.05 2.50
N GLN A 78 -17.23 15.65 3.10
CA GLN A 78 -16.30 14.70 2.47
C GLN A 78 -16.93 13.32 2.25
N ARG A 79 -17.75 12.85 3.20
CA ARG A 79 -18.49 11.59 3.06
C ARG A 79 -19.48 11.66 1.90
N ALA A 80 -20.26 12.74 1.81
CA ALA A 80 -21.22 12.94 0.71
C ALA A 80 -20.52 12.96 -0.65
N THR A 81 -19.43 13.72 -0.80
CA THR A 81 -18.64 13.76 -2.05
C THR A 81 -18.08 12.39 -2.42
N ARG A 82 -17.63 11.61 -1.44
CA ARG A 82 -17.15 10.24 -1.68
C ARG A 82 -18.26 9.29 -2.14
N VAL A 83 -19.45 9.39 -1.54
CA VAL A 83 -20.62 8.60 -1.95
C VAL A 83 -21.06 8.97 -3.36
N GLU A 84 -21.13 10.27 -3.67
CA GLU A 84 -21.47 10.76 -5.01
C GLU A 84 -20.48 10.29 -6.07
N PHE A 85 -19.18 10.39 -5.78
CA PHE A 85 -18.13 9.87 -6.64
C PHE A 85 -18.30 8.36 -6.89
N ALA A 86 -18.47 7.57 -5.84
CA ALA A 86 -18.69 6.12 -5.94
C ALA A 86 -19.97 5.78 -6.73
N ALA A 87 -21.06 6.52 -6.51
CA ALA A 87 -22.31 6.34 -7.23
C ALA A 87 -22.16 6.62 -8.74
N GLY A 88 -21.26 7.53 -9.14
CA GLY A 88 -20.93 7.78 -10.55
C GLY A 88 -20.35 6.58 -11.31
N PHE A 89 -19.89 5.55 -10.59
CA PHE A 89 -19.46 4.28 -11.19
C PHE A 89 -20.56 3.24 -11.29
N VAL A 90 -21.79 3.54 -10.85
CA VAL A 90 -22.93 2.63 -10.94
C VAL A 90 -23.85 3.08 -12.06
N HIS A 91 -24.12 2.18 -13.00
CA HIS A 91 -24.93 2.43 -14.20
C HIS A 91 -26.12 1.46 -14.23
N ARG A 92 -27.26 1.92 -14.76
CA ARG A 92 -28.41 1.04 -15.03
C ARG A 92 -28.05 0.12 -16.20
N GLY A 93 -28.02 -1.18 -15.92
CA GLY A 93 -27.84 -2.24 -16.90
C GLY A 93 -29.17 -2.69 -17.50
N PRO A 94 -29.15 -3.75 -18.32
CA PRO A 94 -30.35 -4.38 -18.86
C PRO A 94 -31.30 -4.83 -17.74
N GLY A 95 -32.60 -4.59 -17.89
CA GLY A 95 -33.62 -5.06 -16.95
C GLY A 95 -33.65 -4.34 -15.59
N GLU A 96 -33.33 -3.04 -15.55
CA GLU A 96 -33.29 -2.20 -14.34
C GLU A 96 -32.25 -2.59 -13.26
N GLY A 97 -31.42 -3.61 -13.53
CA GLY A 97 -30.33 -3.99 -12.64
C GLY A 97 -29.24 -2.92 -12.54
N LEU A 98 -28.68 -2.70 -11.35
CA LEU A 98 -27.52 -1.85 -11.17
C LEU A 98 -26.24 -2.62 -11.53
N THR A 99 -25.37 -2.00 -12.31
CA THR A 99 -24.09 -2.59 -12.74
C THR A 99 -22.94 -1.63 -12.46
N PHE A 100 -21.80 -2.17 -12.04
CA PHE A 100 -20.60 -1.35 -11.84
C PHE A 100 -19.90 -1.07 -13.17
N ASN A 101 -19.30 0.11 -13.28
CA ASN A 101 -18.40 0.47 -14.35
C ASN A 101 -17.26 -0.56 -14.42
N SER A 102 -16.94 -1.03 -15.63
CA SER A 102 -15.89 -2.03 -15.81
C SER A 102 -14.49 -1.52 -15.44
N MET A 103 -14.31 -0.20 -15.38
CA MET A 103 -13.04 0.49 -15.15
C MET A 103 -11.93 0.11 -16.16
N MET A 104 -12.30 -0.46 -17.31
CA MET A 104 -11.34 -0.91 -18.32
C MET A 104 -10.61 0.26 -19.01
N ASP A 105 -11.25 1.43 -19.00
CA ASP A 105 -10.67 2.67 -19.52
C ASP A 105 -9.90 3.46 -18.44
N PHE A 106 -9.89 3.00 -17.19
CA PHE A 106 -9.25 3.73 -16.11
C PHE A 106 -7.77 3.37 -15.98
N VAL A 107 -6.97 4.40 -15.78
CA VAL A 107 -5.57 4.34 -15.41
C VAL A 107 -5.43 5.08 -14.10
N HIS A 108 -4.87 4.40 -13.10
CA HIS A 108 -4.61 4.95 -11.78
C HIS A 108 -3.18 5.47 -11.72
N LEU A 109 -3.05 6.74 -11.34
CA LEU A 109 -1.80 7.45 -11.17
C LEU A 109 -1.64 7.79 -9.70
N ASP A 110 -0.45 7.60 -9.17
CA ASP A 110 -0.14 7.97 -7.80
C ASP A 110 1.37 8.00 -7.53
N GLU A 111 1.74 8.69 -6.46
CA GLU A 111 3.11 8.81 -5.98
C GLU A 111 3.28 8.05 -4.67
N ASN A 112 4.38 7.31 -4.55
CA ASN A 112 4.75 6.76 -3.25
C ASN A 112 6.25 6.83 -2.98
N TRP A 113 6.58 6.95 -1.71
CA TRP A 113 7.93 6.83 -1.20
C TRP A 113 8.30 5.35 -1.04
N PHE A 114 9.35 4.94 -1.74
CA PHE A 114 9.95 3.62 -1.62
C PHE A 114 11.22 3.70 -0.77
N TYR A 115 11.24 2.96 0.33
CA TYR A 115 12.36 2.90 1.26
C TYR A 115 13.21 1.66 0.97
N LEU A 116 14.52 1.81 0.72
CA LEU A 116 15.40 0.65 0.48
C LEU A 116 15.52 -0.28 1.70
N LYS A 117 15.38 0.24 2.92
CA LYS A 117 15.40 -0.54 4.16
C LYS A 117 14.13 -0.26 4.97
N LYS A 118 13.61 -1.30 5.65
CA LYS A 118 12.52 -1.12 6.62
C LYS A 118 13.06 -0.44 7.88
N ASP A 119 12.29 0.51 8.42
CA ASP A 119 12.60 1.14 9.71
C ASP A 119 12.60 0.14 10.88
N LYS A 120 11.82 -0.94 10.77
CA LYS A 120 11.79 -2.03 11.76
C LYS A 120 11.86 -3.38 11.04
N GLN A 121 12.96 -4.10 11.23
CA GLN A 121 13.07 -5.51 10.86
C GLN A 121 13.04 -6.37 12.12
N ARG A 122 12.10 -7.32 12.18
CA ARG A 122 12.15 -8.44 13.13
C ARG A 122 12.76 -9.63 12.39
N GLY A 123 14.01 -9.95 12.70
CA GLY A 123 14.67 -11.19 12.28
C GLY A 123 14.75 -12.13 13.48
N ALA A 124 14.61 -13.43 13.25
CA ALA A 124 15.03 -14.41 14.25
C ALA A 124 16.57 -14.39 14.27
N THR A 125 17.15 -13.75 15.28
CA THR A 125 18.60 -13.81 15.52
C THR A 125 18.91 -15.02 16.39
N HIS A 126 19.99 -15.73 16.04
CA HIS A 126 20.63 -16.66 16.98
C HIS A 126 21.32 -15.83 18.07
N TYR A 127 21.43 -16.36 19.29
CA TYR A 127 22.13 -15.68 20.38
C TYR A 127 23.52 -15.25 19.89
N CYS A 128 23.83 -13.94 19.96
CA CYS A 128 25.11 -13.32 19.59
C CYS A 128 25.27 -12.77 18.15
N GLU A 129 24.23 -12.19 17.54
CA GLU A 129 24.45 -11.20 16.46
C GLU A 129 23.77 -9.87 16.79
N GLU A 130 24.51 -8.96 17.42
CA GLU A 130 24.18 -7.53 17.40
C GLU A 130 24.56 -6.98 16.02
N GLN A 131 23.56 -6.81 15.15
CA GLN A 131 23.76 -6.04 13.92
C GLN A 131 23.38 -4.58 14.19
N GLU A 132 24.36 -3.69 14.15
CA GLU A 132 24.11 -2.27 13.98
C GLU A 132 23.52 -2.04 12.58
N LEU A 133 22.23 -1.73 12.51
CA LEU A 133 21.60 -1.28 11.28
C LEU A 133 21.97 0.19 11.03
N HIS A 134 23.04 0.41 10.29
CA HIS A 134 23.39 1.75 9.79
C HIS A 134 22.31 2.20 8.79
N TYR A 135 21.52 3.19 9.21
CA TYR A 135 20.46 3.82 8.41
C TYR A 135 21.10 4.77 7.40
N GLN A 136 21.22 4.33 6.15
CA GLN A 136 21.32 5.23 5.01
C GLN A 136 20.02 5.08 4.25
N GLY A 137 19.03 5.88 4.67
CA GLY A 137 17.69 5.94 4.11
C GLY A 137 17.72 6.51 2.71
N TYR A 138 18.05 5.68 1.72
CA TYR A 138 17.72 6.00 0.34
C TYR A 138 16.21 5.82 0.19
N VAL A 139 15.53 6.96 0.18
CA VAL A 139 14.11 7.06 -0.14
C VAL A 139 14.02 7.43 -1.63
N SER A 140 13.01 6.98 -2.35
CA SER A 140 12.69 7.50 -3.67
C SER A 140 11.21 7.65 -3.84
N LEU A 141 10.81 8.87 -4.18
CA LEU A 141 9.45 9.17 -4.59
C LEU A 141 9.29 8.67 -6.03
N CYS A 142 8.36 7.75 -6.28
CA CYS A 142 8.12 7.23 -7.62
C CYS A 142 6.68 7.49 -8.05
N HIS A 143 6.51 8.03 -9.26
CA HIS A 143 5.23 8.09 -9.95
C HIS A 143 4.91 6.72 -10.53
N CYS A 144 3.74 6.20 -10.20
CA CYS A 144 3.30 4.86 -10.58
C CYS A 144 2.02 4.96 -11.38
N THR A 145 2.00 4.28 -12.52
CA THR A 145 0.84 4.26 -13.40
C THR A 145 0.46 2.81 -13.71
N VAL A 146 -0.76 2.45 -13.32
CA VAL A 146 -1.31 1.11 -13.49
C VAL A 146 -2.74 1.16 -14.01
N ALA A 147 -3.14 0.14 -14.73
CA ALA A 147 -4.49 -0.07 -15.22
C ALA A 147 -4.95 -1.48 -14.89
N ARG A 148 -6.23 -1.76 -15.12
CA ARG A 148 -6.77 -3.10 -14.93
C ARG A 148 -6.15 -4.09 -15.92
N PRO A 149 -5.57 -5.22 -15.45
CA PRO A 149 -5.08 -6.28 -16.32
C PRO A 149 -6.17 -6.82 -17.24
N ARG A 150 -5.84 -7.12 -18.50
CA ARG A 150 -6.80 -7.60 -19.50
C ARG A 150 -6.14 -8.33 -20.67
N TRP A 151 -6.94 -9.05 -21.44
CA TRP A 151 -6.49 -9.62 -22.70
C TRP A 151 -6.21 -8.51 -23.74
N ASP A 152 -5.01 -8.51 -24.31
CA ASP A 152 -4.62 -7.67 -25.45
C ASP A 152 -4.76 -8.51 -26.73
N ALA A 153 -5.85 -8.27 -27.45
CA ALA A 153 -6.14 -9.00 -28.69
C ALA A 153 -5.13 -8.68 -29.79
N THR A 154 -4.58 -7.47 -29.84
CA THR A 154 -3.61 -7.04 -30.85
C THR A 154 -2.29 -7.77 -30.67
N ARG A 155 -1.84 -7.94 -29.42
CA ARG A 155 -0.57 -8.59 -29.07
C ARG A 155 -0.74 -10.06 -28.68
N HIS A 156 -1.94 -10.61 -28.75
CA HIS A 156 -2.30 -11.99 -28.39
C HIS A 156 -1.73 -12.44 -27.03
N ARG A 157 -1.85 -11.60 -26.00
CA ARG A 157 -1.31 -11.90 -24.67
C ARG A 157 -2.15 -11.29 -23.55
N ASN A 158 -1.97 -11.81 -22.34
CA ASN A 158 -2.44 -11.12 -21.14
C ASN A 158 -1.57 -9.89 -20.89
N TRP A 159 -2.19 -8.71 -20.90
CA TRP A 159 -1.56 -7.47 -20.48
C TRP A 159 -1.76 -7.28 -18.98
N ASP A 160 -0.66 -7.11 -18.24
CA ASP A 160 -0.63 -7.07 -16.79
C ASP A 160 -1.07 -5.73 -16.19
N GLY A 161 -1.43 -4.76 -17.04
CA GLY A 161 -1.90 -3.44 -16.62
C GLY A 161 -0.79 -2.49 -16.15
N LYS A 162 0.47 -2.92 -16.08
CA LYS A 162 1.57 -2.04 -15.69
C LYS A 162 1.93 -1.13 -16.87
N ILE A 163 1.93 0.17 -16.64
CA ILE A 163 2.24 1.18 -17.67
C ILE A 163 3.64 1.74 -17.46
N GLY A 164 3.93 2.18 -16.23
CA GLY A 164 5.21 2.76 -15.90
C GLY A 164 5.42 3.01 -14.41
N LEU A 165 6.70 3.11 -14.06
CA LEU A 165 7.23 3.46 -12.76
C LEU A 165 8.38 4.44 -13.01
N TRP A 166 8.23 5.68 -12.57
CA TRP A 166 9.21 6.74 -12.80
C TRP A 166 9.71 7.29 -11.46
N PRO A 167 10.97 7.07 -11.10
CA PRO A 167 11.54 7.66 -9.90
C PRO A 167 11.79 9.16 -10.13
N PHE A 168 11.31 10.00 -9.23
CA PHE A 168 11.66 11.43 -9.17
C PHE A 168 12.96 11.60 -8.39
N ALA A 169 14.05 11.25 -9.06
CA ALA A 169 15.40 11.26 -8.52
C ALA A 169 16.38 11.83 -9.55
N VAL A 170 17.35 12.61 -9.07
CA VAL A 170 18.47 13.11 -9.88
C VAL A 170 19.78 12.62 -9.26
N TYR A 171 20.71 12.18 -10.10
CA TYR A 171 22.07 11.90 -9.69
C TYR A 171 22.83 13.23 -9.60
N GLU A 172 23.18 13.65 -8.40
CA GLU A 172 24.02 14.82 -8.16
C GLU A 172 25.38 14.42 -7.59
N PRO A 173 26.49 15.03 -8.03
CA PRO A 173 27.79 14.80 -7.42
C PRO A 173 27.78 15.29 -5.97
N VAL A 174 28.27 14.45 -5.06
CA VAL A 174 28.42 14.81 -3.64
C VAL A 174 29.45 15.93 -3.53
N GLU A 175 29.03 17.08 -3.01
CA GLU A 175 29.86 18.28 -2.87
C GLU A 175 30.94 18.14 -1.78
N ARG A 176 30.67 17.33 -0.74
CA ARG A 176 31.57 17.18 0.42
C ARG A 176 32.11 15.77 0.52
N ALA A 177 33.44 15.66 0.53
CA ALA A 177 34.10 14.38 0.79
C ALA A 177 33.80 13.91 2.22
N ASN A 178 33.48 12.63 2.35
CA ASN A 178 33.35 11.89 3.60
C ASN A 178 34.37 10.72 3.56
N LYS A 179 34.82 10.24 4.72
CA LYS A 179 35.65 9.02 4.89
C LYS A 179 35.21 7.83 4.01
N ASN A 180 33.91 7.70 3.75
CA ASN A 180 33.33 6.62 2.95
C ASN A 180 32.95 7.04 1.52
N ARG A 181 33.06 8.32 1.14
CA ARG A 181 32.57 8.86 -0.14
C ARG A 181 33.43 10.04 -0.62
N PRO A 182 34.29 9.88 -1.63
CA PRO A 182 35.03 11.00 -2.21
C PRO A 182 34.07 12.02 -2.85
N ALA A 183 34.44 13.31 -2.78
CA ALA A 183 33.70 14.36 -3.46
C ALA A 183 33.62 14.07 -4.97
N GLY A 184 32.47 14.35 -5.58
CA GLY A 184 32.20 14.01 -6.98
C GLY A 184 31.57 12.64 -7.22
N THR A 185 31.42 11.80 -6.18
CA THR A 185 30.62 10.57 -6.29
C THR A 185 29.17 10.93 -6.58
N LEU A 186 28.53 10.34 -7.59
CA LEU A 186 27.11 10.60 -7.87
C LEU A 186 26.23 9.98 -6.79
N GLU A 187 25.44 10.80 -6.11
CA GLU A 187 24.42 10.41 -5.15
C GLU A 187 23.04 10.75 -5.69
N ILE A 188 22.09 9.85 -5.44
CA ILE A 188 20.71 10.09 -5.81
C ILE A 188 20.09 11.04 -4.77
N LYS A 189 19.67 12.22 -5.23
CA LYS A 189 18.82 13.11 -4.45
C LYS A 189 17.38 12.99 -4.89
N THR A 190 16.49 12.93 -3.92
CA THR A 190 15.05 13.03 -4.12
C THR A 190 14.59 14.46 -3.94
N TYR A 191 13.60 14.86 -4.72
CA TYR A 191 12.98 16.17 -4.62
C TYR A 191 11.49 16.01 -4.38
N SER A 192 10.92 16.98 -3.67
CA SER A 192 9.47 17.10 -3.59
C SER A 192 8.92 17.39 -4.99
N VAL A 193 7.89 16.66 -5.39
CA VAL A 193 7.21 16.90 -6.66
C VAL A 193 6.33 18.14 -6.49
N ASP A 194 6.75 19.21 -7.16
CA ASP A 194 5.89 20.38 -7.31
C ASP A 194 4.95 20.24 -8.51
N ARG A 195 4.11 21.25 -8.71
CA ARG A 195 3.13 21.27 -9.80
C ARG A 195 3.78 21.18 -11.18
N GLU A 196 4.94 21.80 -11.37
CA GLU A 196 5.61 21.87 -12.67
C GLU A 196 6.26 20.53 -13.03
N ILE A 197 6.93 19.90 -12.06
CA ILE A 197 7.49 18.55 -12.20
C ILE A 197 6.38 17.55 -12.51
N TYR A 198 5.26 17.60 -11.77
CA TYR A 198 4.12 16.72 -12.01
C TYR A 198 3.51 16.94 -13.40
N ARG A 199 3.30 18.21 -13.79
CA ARG A 199 2.82 18.58 -15.12
C ARG A 199 3.71 17.99 -16.21
N GLN A 200 5.03 18.20 -16.13
CA GLN A 200 5.98 17.67 -17.09
C GLN A 200 5.97 16.14 -17.14
N ALA A 201 5.87 15.48 -15.98
CA ALA A 201 5.77 14.03 -15.91
C ALA A 201 4.55 13.52 -16.69
N LEU A 202 3.38 14.14 -16.51
CA LEU A 202 2.17 13.75 -17.21
C LEU A 202 2.33 13.80 -18.74
N TRP A 203 2.73 14.94 -19.30
CA TRP A 203 2.73 15.12 -20.75
C TRP A 203 3.96 14.55 -21.45
N ARG A 204 5.13 14.52 -20.80
CA ARG A 204 6.37 13.99 -21.40
C ARG A 204 6.55 12.50 -21.20
N MET A 205 6.08 11.95 -20.08
CA MET A 205 6.38 10.56 -19.69
C MET A 205 5.12 9.71 -19.68
N VAL A 206 4.11 10.08 -18.91
CA VAL A 206 2.96 9.21 -18.62
C VAL A 206 2.05 9.05 -19.84
N ILE A 207 1.53 10.16 -20.39
CA ILE A 207 0.60 10.12 -21.53
C ILE A 207 1.24 9.44 -22.75
N PRO A 208 2.47 9.81 -23.19
CA PRO A 208 3.12 9.11 -24.29
C PRO A 208 3.27 7.61 -24.03
N ARG A 209 3.66 7.22 -22.81
CA ARG A 209 3.81 5.81 -22.45
C ARG A 209 2.49 5.06 -22.50
N ILE A 210 1.39 5.66 -22.02
CA ILE A 210 0.05 5.08 -22.12
C ILE A 210 -0.25 4.79 -23.59
N LYS A 211 -0.08 5.77 -24.48
CA LYS A 211 -0.40 5.60 -25.91
C LYS A 211 0.40 4.48 -26.58
N GLU A 212 1.63 4.26 -26.14
CA GLU A 212 2.50 3.19 -26.65
C GLU A 212 2.00 1.79 -26.22
N VAL A 213 1.61 1.64 -24.94
CA VAL A 213 1.34 0.31 -24.37
C VAL A 213 -0.14 -0.05 -24.31
N TRP A 214 -1.05 0.93 -24.43
CA TRP A 214 -2.48 0.71 -24.28
C TRP A 214 -3.01 -0.35 -25.26
N PRO A 215 -3.72 -1.37 -24.79
CA PRO A 215 -4.02 -2.54 -25.62
C PRO A 215 -5.23 -2.38 -26.55
N SER A 216 -6.19 -1.49 -26.25
CA SER A 216 -7.41 -1.37 -27.05
C SER A 216 -8.12 -0.03 -26.91
N GLY A 217 -8.67 0.46 -28.02
CA GLY A 217 -9.36 1.75 -28.08
C GLY A 217 -8.43 2.94 -27.85
N LYS A 218 -9.02 4.14 -27.74
CA LYS A 218 -8.30 5.39 -27.46
C LYS A 218 -8.96 6.22 -26.36
N ARG A 219 -9.94 5.64 -25.66
CA ARG A 219 -10.60 6.27 -24.52
C ARG A 219 -9.85 5.89 -23.25
N VAL A 220 -9.39 6.88 -22.49
CA VAL A 220 -8.68 6.66 -21.23
C VAL A 220 -9.13 7.69 -20.20
N VAL A 221 -9.32 7.25 -18.97
CA VAL A 221 -9.56 8.11 -17.81
C VAL A 221 -8.37 8.00 -16.87
N LEU A 222 -7.63 9.09 -16.73
CA LEU A 222 -6.49 9.22 -15.83
C LEU A 222 -7.00 9.64 -14.45
N GLN A 223 -7.11 8.68 -13.53
CA GLN A 223 -7.49 8.95 -12.15
C GLN A 223 -6.26 9.20 -11.28
N HIS A 224 -6.26 10.32 -10.56
CA HIS A 224 -5.20 10.68 -9.61
C HIS A 224 -5.80 11.32 -8.37
N ASP A 225 -4.98 11.52 -7.34
CA ASP A 225 -5.43 12.20 -6.12
C ASP A 225 -5.61 13.72 -6.32
N ASN A 226 -6.38 14.38 -5.45
CA ASN A 226 -6.57 15.82 -5.51
C ASN A 226 -5.51 16.60 -4.69
N ALA A 227 -4.24 16.18 -4.72
CA ALA A 227 -3.15 16.91 -4.10
C ALA A 227 -2.89 18.25 -4.81
N LYS A 228 -2.33 19.23 -4.09
CA LYS A 228 -2.05 20.58 -4.60
C LYS A 228 -1.23 20.63 -5.91
N PRO A 229 -0.24 19.74 -6.13
CA PRO A 229 0.48 19.69 -7.40
C PRO A 229 -0.37 19.19 -8.57
N HIS A 230 -1.48 18.51 -8.32
CA HIS A 230 -2.25 17.81 -9.35
C HIS A 230 -3.34 18.64 -10.02
N VAL A 231 -3.41 19.95 -9.73
CA VAL A 231 -4.22 20.94 -10.46
C VAL A 231 -3.67 21.16 -11.90
N ALA A 232 -2.84 20.25 -12.39
CA ALA A 232 -2.18 20.30 -13.69
C ALA A 232 -3.08 19.85 -14.87
N ALA A 233 -4.30 19.39 -14.60
CA ALA A 233 -5.20 18.81 -15.59
C ALA A 233 -5.64 19.77 -16.70
N ASP A 234 -5.78 21.06 -16.36
CA ASP A 234 -6.28 22.09 -17.28
C ASP A 234 -5.18 22.76 -18.11
N TYR A 235 -3.93 22.32 -17.96
CA TYR A 235 -2.81 22.94 -18.66
C TYR A 235 -2.85 22.59 -20.17
N PRO A 236 -2.63 23.57 -21.06
CA PRO A 236 -2.78 23.37 -22.51
C PRO A 236 -1.94 22.22 -23.06
N GLU A 237 -0.73 22.00 -22.54
CA GLU A 237 0.16 20.94 -23.02
C GLU A 237 -0.34 19.55 -22.63
N VAL A 238 -0.93 19.42 -21.44
CA VAL A 238 -1.53 18.15 -20.97
C VAL A 238 -2.80 17.86 -21.78
N VAL A 239 -3.65 18.87 -21.99
CA VAL A 239 -4.87 18.75 -22.81
C VAL A 239 -4.52 18.39 -24.26
N ALA A 240 -3.52 19.05 -24.84
CA ALA A 240 -3.04 18.75 -26.18
C ALA A 240 -2.48 17.32 -26.26
N ALA A 241 -1.68 16.90 -25.28
CA ALA A 241 -1.16 15.54 -25.19
C ALA A 241 -2.30 14.52 -25.07
N CYS A 242 -3.36 14.79 -24.30
CA CYS A 242 -4.52 13.91 -24.15
C CYS A 242 -5.29 13.71 -25.47
N SER A 243 -5.35 14.73 -26.32
CA SER A 243 -6.13 14.72 -27.58
C SER A 243 -5.32 14.31 -28.81
N LEU A 244 -3.99 14.46 -28.77
CA LEU A 244 -3.10 14.22 -29.90
C LEU A 244 -3.28 12.81 -30.48
N GLY A 245 -3.52 12.70 -31.79
CA GLY A 245 -3.67 11.42 -32.49
C GLY A 245 -5.04 10.76 -32.32
N ASN A 246 -6.10 11.56 -32.20
CA ASN A 246 -7.49 11.14 -31.98
C ASN A 246 -7.68 10.36 -30.69
N TRP A 247 -6.91 10.72 -29.66
CA TRP A 247 -7.07 10.16 -28.34
C TRP A 247 -8.17 10.90 -27.58
N ASN A 248 -8.95 10.17 -26.79
CA ASN A 248 -9.97 10.72 -25.91
C ASN A 248 -9.57 10.40 -24.48
N MET A 249 -8.55 11.12 -24.00
CA MET A 249 -8.06 10.99 -22.64
C MET A 249 -8.62 12.12 -21.79
N LYS A 250 -9.10 11.80 -20.59
CA LYS A 250 -9.53 12.80 -19.62
C LYS A 250 -8.93 12.53 -18.26
N ILE A 251 -8.69 13.59 -17.51
CA ILE A 251 -8.21 13.51 -16.14
C ILE A 251 -9.41 13.57 -15.18
N CYS A 252 -9.40 12.71 -14.16
CA CYS A 252 -10.48 12.56 -13.20
C CYS A 252 -9.89 12.58 -11.78
N PRO A 253 -9.89 13.74 -11.10
CA PRO A 253 -9.41 13.82 -9.73
C PRO A 253 -10.36 13.08 -8.79
N GLN A 254 -9.81 12.31 -7.86
CA GLN A 254 -10.61 11.65 -6.83
C GLN A 254 -10.93 12.60 -5.67
N PRO A 255 -12.01 12.35 -4.90
CA PRO A 255 -12.36 13.15 -3.74
C PRO A 255 -11.20 13.20 -2.72
N PRO A 256 -11.04 14.33 -2.00
CA PRO A 256 -10.02 14.44 -0.95
C PRO A 256 -10.11 13.29 0.08
N ASN A 257 -8.97 12.89 0.63
CA ASN A 257 -8.87 11.81 1.63
C ASN A 257 -9.50 10.47 1.17
N SER A 258 -9.27 10.06 -0.08
CA SER A 258 -9.87 8.86 -0.68
C SER A 258 -8.87 7.94 -1.36
N LEU A 259 -7.81 7.60 -0.62
CA LEU A 259 -6.79 6.62 -1.05
C LEU A 259 -7.41 5.27 -1.44
N ASP A 260 -8.53 4.89 -0.81
CA ASP A 260 -9.26 3.66 -1.10
C ASP A 260 -9.94 3.62 -2.47
N PHE A 261 -9.93 4.71 -3.24
CA PHE A 261 -10.40 4.73 -4.63
C PHE A 261 -9.28 4.55 -5.66
N ASN A 262 -8.01 4.48 -5.23
CA ASN A 262 -6.87 4.30 -6.11
C ASN A 262 -6.32 2.87 -6.02
N ALA A 263 -6.17 2.20 -7.16
CA ALA A 263 -5.62 0.84 -7.20
C ALA A 263 -4.16 0.79 -6.70
N ASN A 264 -3.42 1.89 -6.82
CA ASN A 264 -2.05 1.99 -6.34
C ASN A 264 -1.98 1.80 -4.80
N ASP A 265 -2.76 2.59 -4.07
CA ASP A 265 -2.89 2.56 -2.61
C ASP A 265 -3.52 1.27 -2.09
N LEU A 266 -4.56 0.76 -2.78
CA LEU A 266 -5.31 -0.42 -2.33
C LEU A 266 -4.44 -1.67 -2.23
N GLY A 267 -3.39 -1.80 -3.05
CA GLY A 267 -2.56 -3.00 -3.00
C GLY A 267 -1.30 -3.00 -3.83
N PHE A 268 -1.20 -2.22 -4.91
CA PHE A 268 -0.02 -2.26 -5.77
C PHE A 268 1.24 -1.84 -5.01
N PHE A 269 1.20 -0.73 -4.28
CA PHE A 269 2.33 -0.27 -3.49
C PHE A 269 2.77 -1.25 -2.40
N ASN A 270 1.80 -1.80 -1.68
CA ASN A 270 2.06 -2.80 -0.66
C ASN A 270 2.73 -4.05 -1.26
N SER A 271 2.31 -4.45 -2.46
CA SER A 271 2.91 -5.58 -3.17
C SER A 271 4.34 -5.28 -3.63
N LEU A 272 4.58 -4.09 -4.18
CA LEU A 272 5.88 -3.67 -4.68
C LEU A 272 6.91 -3.52 -3.55
N GLN A 273 6.53 -2.86 -2.45
CA GLN A 273 7.39 -2.75 -1.27
C GLN A 273 7.70 -4.12 -0.66
N SER A 274 6.70 -5.00 -0.54
CA SER A 274 6.90 -6.37 -0.05
C SER A 274 7.92 -7.15 -0.89
N LEU A 275 7.84 -7.03 -2.22
CA LEU A 275 8.80 -7.66 -3.15
C LEU A 275 10.20 -7.04 -3.04
N GLN A 276 10.29 -5.72 -2.96
CA GLN A 276 11.55 -5.00 -2.79
C GLN A 276 12.31 -5.49 -1.55
N TYR A 277 11.63 -5.65 -0.41
CA TYR A 277 12.24 -6.13 0.81
C TYR A 277 12.70 -7.60 0.72
N LYS A 278 11.99 -8.45 -0.02
CA LYS A 278 12.41 -9.84 -0.25
C LYS A 278 13.64 -9.94 -1.14
N LYS A 279 13.74 -9.10 -2.18
CA LYS A 279 14.83 -9.14 -3.17
C LYS A 279 16.11 -8.43 -2.71
N ARG A 280 16.14 -7.87 -1.49
CA ARG A 280 17.28 -7.10 -0.95
C ARG A 280 17.77 -6.02 -1.95
N ALA A 281 16.81 -5.25 -2.49
CA ALA A 281 17.12 -4.15 -3.40
C ALA A 281 18.24 -3.26 -2.80
N LYS A 282 19.31 -3.07 -3.56
CA LYS A 282 20.48 -2.28 -3.15
C LYS A 282 20.46 -0.89 -3.79
N THR A 283 19.67 -0.72 -4.86
CA THR A 283 19.57 0.53 -5.62
C THR A 283 18.11 0.90 -5.90
N ILE A 284 17.86 2.18 -6.14
CA ILE A 284 16.53 2.74 -6.49
C ILE A 284 16.06 2.28 -7.87
N GLU A 285 16.98 1.82 -8.72
CA GLU A 285 16.65 1.22 -10.00
C GLU A 285 16.09 -0.20 -9.87
N ASP A 286 16.35 -0.90 -8.76
CA ASP A 286 15.91 -2.28 -8.57
C ASP A 286 14.37 -2.41 -8.53
N PRO A 287 13.60 -1.51 -7.86
CA PRO A 287 12.16 -1.41 -8.06
C PRO A 287 11.75 -1.15 -9.52
N CYS A 288 12.49 -0.26 -10.22
CA CYS A 288 12.18 0.16 -11.59
C CYS A 288 12.43 -0.94 -12.64
N LYS A 289 13.34 -1.88 -12.35
CA LYS A 289 13.68 -3.03 -13.20
C LYS A 289 12.71 -4.21 -13.09
N GLN A 290 11.79 -4.19 -12.12
CA GLN A 290 10.76 -5.23 -11.95
C GLN A 290 9.58 -4.96 -12.90
N ARG A 291 9.83 -5.08 -14.21
CA ARG A 291 8.78 -5.14 -15.24
C ARG A 291 8.18 -6.54 -15.29
#